data_AF-A0A2G2G2E9-F1
#
_entry.id   AF-A0A2G2G2E9-F1
#
_cell.length_a   1.000
_cell.length_b   1.000
_cell.length_c   1.000
_cell.angle_alpha   90.00
_cell.angle_beta   90.00
_cell.angle_gamma   90.00
#
_symmetry.space_group_name_H-M   'P 1'
#
loop_
_entity.id
_entity.type
_entity.pdbx_description
1 polymer ?
#
loop_
_entity_poly.entity_id
_entity_poly.type
_entity_poly.pdbx_seq_one_letter_code
_entity_poly.pdbx_strand_id
1 'polypeptide(L)'
;MPSNQILDNLNNLNKRFKALFEDKYDKKYFVVVPVNQKSEGDSVSDVLAYFTIKNSNLSICNDITSAEKLSEIKNIILTDYEQFSLEIIEYYERVCASLDEQTGKSISIIAKTFKSRKKKLDAAFKRFTVQDHWGITQLCSEFESILVKFLSDLIENTIRPISTGLKEHSVYQDVLSMFNAYLAKLGVYTSRYEVGHKLTDDDWHMLSPVDSDDCETSDESLKDVIKNIRSYPYFIGDNTLILEGDVILWRVS
;
A
#
# COMPACT_ATOMS: atom_id res chain seq x y z
N MET A 1 -14.79 1.90 -42.68
CA MET A 1 -14.16 1.98 -41.35
C MET A 1 -12.89 2.80 -41.47
N PRO A 2 -12.66 3.84 -40.65
CA PRO A 2 -11.42 4.61 -40.73
C PRO A 2 -10.26 3.74 -40.25
N SER A 3 -9.21 3.59 -41.06
CA SER A 3 -7.99 2.89 -40.67
C SER A 3 -7.33 3.64 -39.52
N ASN A 4 -7.06 2.95 -38.42
CA ASN A 4 -6.47 3.53 -37.22
C ASN A 4 -4.94 3.68 -37.40
N GLN A 5 -4.55 4.48 -38.40
CA GLN A 5 -3.19 4.65 -38.92
C GLN A 5 -2.19 5.03 -37.81
N ILE A 6 -2.67 5.70 -36.75
CA ILE A 6 -1.90 6.06 -35.56
C ILE A 6 -1.51 4.81 -34.74
N LEU A 7 -2.45 3.87 -34.57
CA LEU A 7 -2.23 2.63 -33.82
C LEU A 7 -1.23 1.72 -34.56
N ASP A 8 -1.35 1.65 -35.89
CA ASP A 8 -0.41 0.91 -36.73
C ASP A 8 1.00 1.49 -36.68
N ASN A 9 1.11 2.82 -36.68
CA ASN A 9 2.39 3.52 -36.53
C ASN A 9 3.04 3.27 -35.16
N LEU A 10 2.25 3.31 -34.07
CA LEU A 10 2.71 3.01 -32.71
C LEU A 10 3.19 1.56 -32.59
N ASN A 11 2.44 0.60 -33.13
CA ASN A 11 2.83 -0.80 -33.13
C ASN A 11 4.12 -1.05 -33.91
N ASN A 12 4.30 -0.36 -35.04
CA ASN A 12 5.52 -0.44 -35.83
C ASN A 12 6.73 0.17 -35.09
N LEU A 13 6.53 1.31 -34.42
CA LEU A 13 7.55 1.94 -33.60
C LEU A 13 8.01 1.01 -32.46
N ASN A 14 7.06 0.40 -31.72
CA ASN A 14 7.36 -0.54 -30.65
C ASN A 14 8.14 -1.76 -31.13
N LYS A 15 7.79 -2.32 -32.31
CA LYS A 15 8.54 -3.42 -32.92
C LYS A 15 9.99 -3.03 -33.24
N ARG A 16 10.21 -1.82 -33.79
CA ARG A 16 11.56 -1.33 -34.12
C ARG A 16 12.39 -1.07 -32.87
N PHE A 17 11.80 -0.54 -31.80
CA PHE A 17 12.47 -0.37 -30.52
C PHE A 17 12.88 -1.72 -29.92
N LYS A 18 11.98 -2.70 -29.92
CA LYS A 18 12.27 -4.04 -29.42
C LYS A 18 13.49 -4.65 -30.13
N ALA A 19 13.48 -4.67 -31.47
CA ALA A 19 14.59 -5.20 -32.26
C ALA A 19 15.91 -4.46 -31.98
N LEU A 20 15.87 -3.13 -31.85
CA LEU A 20 17.07 -2.35 -31.54
C LEU A 20 17.68 -2.72 -30.18
N PHE A 21 16.85 -2.95 -29.15
CA PHE A 21 17.34 -3.33 -27.83
C PHE A 21 17.87 -4.77 -27.76
N GLU A 22 17.19 -5.70 -28.44
CA GLU A 22 17.59 -7.10 -28.47
C GLU A 22 18.86 -7.31 -29.33
N ASP A 23 18.93 -6.70 -30.51
CA ASP A 23 20.02 -6.96 -31.46
C ASP A 23 21.30 -6.15 -31.20
N LYS A 24 21.21 -4.92 -30.67
CA LYS A 24 22.39 -4.06 -30.48
C LYS A 24 22.92 -3.98 -29.06
N TYR A 25 22.07 -4.24 -28.06
CA TYR A 25 22.42 -3.97 -26.67
C TYR A 25 22.38 -5.23 -25.79
N ASP A 26 22.09 -6.40 -26.37
CA ASP A 26 22.00 -7.70 -25.68
C ASP A 26 21.10 -7.65 -24.43
N LYS A 27 20.06 -6.78 -24.49
CA LYS A 27 19.09 -6.59 -23.41
C LYS A 27 17.78 -7.28 -23.77
N LYS A 28 17.31 -8.17 -22.90
CA LYS A 28 15.96 -8.76 -23.02
C LYS A 28 14.90 -7.68 -22.81
N TYR A 29 14.08 -7.46 -23.82
CA TYR A 29 12.93 -6.56 -23.73
C TYR A 29 11.86 -7.23 -22.84
N PHE A 30 11.58 -6.67 -21.67
CA PHE A 30 10.47 -7.12 -20.84
C PHE A 30 9.16 -6.71 -21.51
N VAL A 31 8.47 -7.68 -22.11
CA VAL A 31 7.07 -7.49 -22.49
C VAL A 31 6.29 -7.43 -21.17
N VAL A 32 5.80 -6.25 -20.81
CA VAL A 32 4.77 -6.15 -19.77
C VAL A 32 3.62 -6.99 -20.26
N VAL A 33 3.37 -8.12 -19.59
CA VAL A 33 2.19 -8.94 -19.86
C VAL A 33 0.99 -8.00 -19.69
N PRO A 34 0.18 -7.77 -20.72
CA PRO A 34 -1.02 -6.96 -20.55
C PRO A 34 -1.89 -7.68 -19.52
N VAL A 35 -2.04 -7.05 -18.36
CA VAL A 35 -2.96 -7.50 -17.33
C VAL A 35 -4.35 -7.45 -17.95
N ASN A 36 -5.00 -8.62 -17.99
CA ASN A 36 -6.38 -8.88 -18.41
C ASN A 36 -6.61 -9.07 -19.92
N GLN A 37 -6.50 -10.32 -20.38
CA GLN A 37 -7.59 -10.86 -21.20
C GLN A 37 -8.78 -11.06 -20.24
N LYS A 38 -9.81 -10.23 -20.40
CA LYS A 38 -11.09 -10.37 -19.68
C LYS A 38 -11.65 -11.76 -19.94
N SER A 39 -11.71 -12.60 -18.91
CA SER A 39 -12.73 -13.64 -18.83
C SER A 39 -14.05 -12.94 -18.50
N GLU A 40 -15.01 -13.03 -19.42
CA GLU A 40 -16.38 -12.65 -19.16
C GLU A 40 -16.96 -13.52 -18.04
N GLY A 41 -17.53 -12.86 -17.02
CA GLY A 41 -18.18 -13.50 -15.88
C GLY A 41 -17.30 -13.51 -14.63
N ASP A 42 -17.34 -12.44 -13.84
CA ASP A 42 -17.74 -12.52 -12.44
C ASP A 42 -17.77 -11.14 -11.75
N SER A 43 -18.65 -11.09 -10.75
CA SER A 43 -19.03 -10.07 -9.77
C SER A 43 -18.03 -8.94 -9.47
N VAL A 44 -18.59 -7.75 -9.17
CA VAL A 44 -18.01 -6.61 -8.44
C VAL A 44 -16.53 -6.83 -8.05
N SER A 45 -15.62 -6.26 -8.85
CA SER A 45 -14.18 -6.18 -8.54
C SER A 45 -13.98 -5.93 -7.04
N ASP A 46 -13.46 -6.92 -6.32
CA ASP A 46 -13.16 -6.79 -4.90
C ASP A 46 -12.06 -5.73 -4.73
N VAL A 47 -12.46 -4.49 -4.46
CA VAL A 47 -11.57 -3.34 -4.30
C VAL A 47 -10.52 -3.60 -3.22
N LEU A 48 -10.83 -4.43 -2.22
CA LEU A 48 -9.90 -4.82 -1.16
C LEU A 48 -8.70 -5.59 -1.69
N ALA A 49 -8.84 -6.33 -2.79
CA ALA A 49 -7.74 -7.09 -3.38
C ALA A 49 -6.56 -6.17 -3.76
N TYR A 50 -6.82 -4.93 -4.18
CA TYR A 50 -5.78 -3.95 -4.50
C TYR A 50 -4.97 -3.50 -3.29
N PHE A 51 -5.51 -3.63 -2.08
CA PHE A 51 -4.83 -3.23 -0.83
C PHE A 51 -3.96 -4.35 -0.24
N THR A 52 -4.00 -5.56 -0.82
CA THR A 52 -3.20 -6.67 -0.32
C THR A 52 -1.71 -6.45 -0.58
N ILE A 53 -0.90 -6.60 0.46
CA ILE A 53 0.57 -6.66 0.38
C ILE A 53 1.02 -8.00 0.92
N LYS A 54 1.80 -8.76 0.13
CA LYS A 54 2.29 -10.08 0.52
C LYS A 54 3.41 -9.94 1.55
N ASN A 55 3.40 -10.83 2.55
CA ASN A 55 4.50 -10.93 3.51
C ASN A 55 5.78 -11.41 2.79
N SER A 56 6.82 -10.60 2.85
CA SER A 56 8.14 -10.88 2.29
C SER A 56 9.09 -11.55 3.30
N ASN A 57 8.67 -11.75 4.55
CA ASN A 57 9.48 -12.17 5.70
C ASN A 57 10.71 -11.28 5.91
N LEU A 58 10.63 -10.01 5.47
CA LEU A 58 11.67 -9.02 5.68
C LEU A 58 11.33 -8.23 6.96
N SER A 59 12.22 -8.26 7.93
CA SER A 59 12.15 -7.43 9.13
C SER A 59 13.31 -6.44 9.11
N ILE A 60 13.00 -5.14 9.19
CA ILE A 60 14.00 -4.07 9.28
C ILE A 60 14.91 -4.29 10.51
N CYS A 61 14.38 -4.92 11.56
CA CYS A 61 15.13 -5.25 12.77
C CYS A 61 16.27 -6.24 12.53
N ASN A 62 16.17 -7.10 11.51
CA ASN A 62 17.24 -8.05 11.18
C ASN A 62 18.52 -7.36 10.69
N ASP A 63 18.39 -6.17 10.11
CA ASP A 63 19.51 -5.39 9.59
C ASP A 63 20.16 -4.50 10.65
N ILE A 64 19.52 -4.30 11.81
CA ILE A 64 20.03 -3.44 12.89
C ILE A 64 20.98 -4.24 13.79
N THR A 65 22.27 -4.14 13.50
CA THR A 65 23.33 -4.81 14.30
C THR A 65 24.11 -3.86 15.21
N SER A 66 23.94 -2.54 15.04
CA SER A 66 24.59 -1.50 15.86
C SER A 66 23.91 -0.13 15.69
N ALA A 67 24.32 0.85 16.48
CA ALA A 67 23.84 2.23 16.36
C ALA A 67 24.29 2.92 15.05
N GLU A 68 25.51 2.61 14.57
CA GLU A 68 25.98 3.07 13.26
C GLU A 68 25.11 2.50 12.14
N LYS A 69 24.83 1.18 12.21
CA LYS A 69 24.01 0.51 11.20
C LYS A 69 22.58 1.04 11.18
N LEU A 70 22.01 1.35 12.35
CA LEU A 70 20.72 2.03 12.44
C LEU A 70 20.72 3.38 11.73
N SER A 71 21.81 4.15 11.83
CA SER A 71 21.90 5.45 11.16
C SER A 71 21.92 5.30 9.64
N GLU A 72 22.56 4.26 9.11
CA GLU A 72 22.48 3.91 7.69
C GLU A 72 21.05 3.54 7.28
N ILE A 73 20.37 2.69 8.06
CA ILE A 73 18.99 2.26 7.80
C ILE A 73 18.03 3.46 7.78
N LYS A 74 18.15 4.38 8.75
CA LYS A 74 17.38 5.64 8.76
C LYS A 74 17.55 6.43 7.46
N ASN A 75 18.79 6.54 6.97
CA ASN A 75 19.07 7.25 5.72
C ASN A 75 18.47 6.52 4.50
N ILE A 76 18.57 5.19 4.44
CA ILE A 76 17.95 4.39 3.38
C ILE A 76 16.44 4.61 3.35
N ILE A 77 15.77 4.52 4.50
CA ILE A 77 14.32 4.72 4.61
C ILE A 77 13.93 6.14 4.17
N LEU A 78 14.70 7.18 4.55
CA LEU A 78 14.44 8.56 4.15
C LEU A 78 14.63 8.78 2.64
N THR A 79 15.66 8.19 2.06
CA THR A 79 15.93 8.27 0.61
C THR A 79 14.85 7.54 -0.17
N ASP A 80 14.46 6.35 0.26
CA ASP A 80 13.40 5.58 -0.38
C ASP A 80 12.05 6.28 -0.30
N TYR A 81 11.74 6.91 0.83
CA TYR A 81 10.52 7.70 0.98
C TYR A 81 10.52 8.95 0.06
N GLU A 82 11.67 9.62 -0.08
CA GLU A 82 11.79 10.75 -1.02
C GLU A 82 11.57 10.29 -2.45
N GLN A 83 12.23 9.20 -2.86
CA GLN A 83 12.09 8.64 -4.19
C GLN A 83 10.63 8.28 -4.49
N PHE A 84 9.96 7.57 -3.58
CA PHE A 84 8.54 7.27 -3.66
C PHE A 84 7.69 8.55 -3.80
N SER A 85 7.95 9.57 -2.99
CA SER A 85 7.20 10.82 -3.04
C SER A 85 7.37 11.54 -4.38
N LEU A 86 8.57 11.52 -4.95
CA LEU A 86 8.86 12.09 -6.26
C LEU A 86 8.16 11.31 -7.38
N GLU A 87 8.19 9.98 -7.35
CA GLU A 87 7.53 9.11 -8.33
C GLU A 87 6.02 9.38 -8.39
N ILE A 88 5.36 9.59 -7.25
CA ILE A 88 3.94 9.98 -7.20
C ILE A 88 3.70 11.34 -7.84
N ILE A 89 4.59 12.32 -7.60
CA ILE A 89 4.48 13.67 -8.17
C ILE A 89 4.65 13.61 -9.70
N GLU A 90 5.69 12.93 -10.17
CA GLU A 90 5.96 12.75 -11.60
C GLU A 90 4.84 11.96 -12.30
N TYR A 91 4.27 10.95 -11.62
CA TYR A 91 3.09 10.27 -12.12
C TYR A 91 1.90 11.23 -12.25
N TYR A 92 1.60 12.01 -11.21
CA TYR A 92 0.53 13.00 -11.24
C TYR A 92 0.71 14.00 -12.39
N GLU A 93 1.91 14.56 -12.58
CA GLU A 93 2.20 15.52 -13.66
C GLU A 93 1.96 14.94 -15.05
N ARG A 94 2.18 13.63 -15.24
CA ARG A 94 1.91 12.95 -16.52
C ARG A 94 0.43 12.76 -16.80
N VAL A 95 -0.38 12.50 -15.77
CA VAL A 95 -1.80 12.14 -15.94
C VAL A 95 -2.75 13.32 -15.69
N CYS A 96 -2.32 14.39 -15.02
CA CYS A 96 -3.21 15.45 -14.55
C CYS A 96 -4.00 16.15 -15.67
N ALA A 97 -3.42 16.29 -16.87
CA ALA A 97 -4.07 16.90 -18.02
C ALA A 97 -5.26 16.09 -18.55
N SER A 98 -5.30 14.77 -18.27
CA SER A 98 -6.40 13.88 -18.67
C SER A 98 -7.41 13.62 -17.56
N LEU A 99 -7.22 14.19 -16.37
CA LEU A 99 -8.12 14.03 -15.24
C LEU A 99 -9.14 15.18 -15.19
N ASP A 100 -10.34 14.88 -14.69
CA ASP A 100 -11.26 15.93 -14.29
C ASP A 100 -10.68 16.73 -13.09
N GLU A 101 -11.21 17.93 -12.89
CA GLU A 101 -10.71 18.87 -11.87
C GLU A 101 -10.74 18.28 -10.45
N GLN A 102 -11.77 17.49 -10.13
CA GLN A 102 -11.94 16.90 -8.80
C GLN A 102 -10.92 15.78 -8.57
N THR A 103 -10.77 14.86 -9.52
CA THR A 103 -9.76 13.79 -9.45
C THR A 103 -8.35 14.35 -9.41
N GLY A 104 -8.06 15.36 -10.24
CA GLY A 104 -6.77 16.06 -10.23
C GLY A 104 -6.45 16.69 -8.87
N LYS A 105 -7.41 17.40 -8.26
CA LYS A 105 -7.24 17.98 -6.92
C LYS A 105 -7.00 16.92 -5.85
N SER A 106 -7.74 15.81 -5.89
CA SER A 106 -7.62 14.71 -4.93
C SER A 106 -6.22 14.08 -4.97
N ILE A 107 -5.71 13.75 -6.15
CA ILE A 107 -4.35 13.20 -6.28
C ILE A 107 -3.29 14.23 -5.87
N SER A 108 -3.50 15.51 -6.19
CA SER A 108 -2.61 16.58 -5.74
C SER A 108 -2.54 16.65 -4.20
N ILE A 109 -3.67 16.45 -3.51
CA ILE A 109 -3.72 16.38 -2.04
C ILE A 109 -2.93 15.17 -1.54
N ILE A 110 -3.13 13.98 -2.14
CA ILE A 110 -2.37 12.76 -1.79
C ILE A 110 -0.86 12.99 -1.94
N ALA A 111 -0.42 13.53 -3.07
CA ALA A 111 1.00 13.83 -3.31
C ALA A 111 1.57 14.83 -2.29
N LYS A 112 0.81 15.87 -1.93
CA LYS A 112 1.20 16.83 -0.88
C LYS A 112 1.26 16.18 0.50
N THR A 113 0.33 15.26 0.80
CA THR A 113 0.36 14.46 2.03
C THR A 113 1.67 13.69 2.12
N PHE A 114 2.07 12.96 1.07
CA PHE A 114 3.34 12.23 1.08
C PHE A 114 4.54 13.14 1.33
N LYS A 115 4.64 14.26 0.60
CA LYS A 115 5.71 15.23 0.81
C LYS A 115 5.75 15.79 2.25
N SER A 116 4.59 16.06 2.85
CA SER A 116 4.49 16.57 4.22
C SER A 116 4.93 15.55 5.26
N ARG A 117 4.61 14.26 5.04
CA ARG A 117 4.91 13.15 5.94
C ARG A 117 6.41 12.84 5.98
N LYS A 118 7.16 13.07 4.89
CA LYS A 118 8.64 13.01 4.90
C LYS A 118 9.24 13.85 6.02
N LYS A 119 8.77 15.10 6.17
CA LYS A 119 9.28 16.00 7.21
C LYS A 119 9.01 15.47 8.62
N LYS A 120 7.87 14.80 8.81
CA LYS A 120 7.53 14.15 10.09
C LYS A 120 8.44 12.96 10.37
N LEU A 121 8.72 12.13 9.36
CA LEU A 121 9.62 11.00 9.47
C LEU A 121 11.05 11.44 9.83
N ASP A 122 11.60 12.41 9.09
CA ASP A 122 12.93 12.98 9.37
C ASP A 122 13.02 13.57 10.79
N ALA A 123 11.99 14.31 11.21
CA ALA A 123 11.92 14.83 12.58
C ALA A 123 11.87 13.72 13.64
N ALA A 124 11.13 12.64 13.39
CA ALA A 124 11.08 11.49 14.29
C ALA A 124 12.44 10.79 14.40
N PHE A 125 13.12 10.57 13.26
CA PHE A 125 14.44 9.94 13.23
C PHE A 125 15.53 10.76 13.90
N LYS A 126 15.47 12.10 13.78
CA LYS A 126 16.37 13.04 14.46
C LYS A 126 16.16 13.07 15.97
N ARG A 127 14.93 12.87 16.44
CA ARG A 127 14.60 12.84 17.87
C ARG A 127 14.92 11.50 18.53
N PHE A 128 15.05 10.43 17.74
CA PHE A 128 15.42 9.13 18.27
C PHE A 128 16.87 9.12 18.75
N THR A 129 17.04 9.04 20.06
CA THR A 129 18.33 8.94 20.73
C THR A 129 18.56 7.51 21.21
N VAL A 130 19.73 6.97 20.88
CA VAL A 130 20.17 5.66 21.39
C VAL A 130 20.70 5.86 22.81
N GLN A 131 20.22 5.05 23.75
CA GLN A 131 20.73 5.03 25.11
C GLN A 131 21.90 4.05 25.23
N ASP A 132 22.94 4.40 25.99
CA ASP A 132 24.16 3.59 26.13
C ASP A 132 23.90 2.18 26.68
N HIS A 133 22.81 1.99 27.43
CA HIS A 133 22.44 0.72 28.04
C HIS A 133 21.54 -0.16 27.15
N TRP A 134 21.21 0.28 25.93
CA TRP A 134 20.37 -0.51 25.02
C TRP A 134 21.18 -1.62 24.36
N GLY A 135 20.75 -2.87 24.55
CA GLY A 135 21.12 -3.97 23.67
C GLY A 135 20.40 -3.89 22.33
N ILE A 136 20.83 -4.70 21.36
CA ILE A 136 20.27 -4.71 20.00
C ILE A 136 18.76 -4.94 19.98
N THR A 137 18.24 -5.88 20.79
CA THR A 137 16.80 -6.15 20.87
C THR A 137 15.99 -4.91 21.28
N GLN A 138 16.46 -4.15 22.28
CA GLN A 138 15.78 -2.93 22.70
C GLN A 138 15.89 -1.85 21.62
N LEU A 139 17.07 -1.67 21.02
CA LEU A 139 17.29 -0.74 19.93
C LEU A 139 16.32 -0.97 18.76
N CYS A 140 16.15 -2.24 18.38
CA CYS A 140 15.22 -2.66 17.34
C CYS A 140 13.77 -2.34 17.71
N SER A 141 13.31 -2.76 18.89
CA SER A 141 11.93 -2.53 19.34
C SER A 141 11.57 -1.04 19.42
N GLU A 142 12.46 -0.22 19.97
CA GLU A 142 12.24 1.23 20.08
C GLU A 142 12.21 1.91 18.71
N PHE A 143 13.08 1.48 17.79
CA PHE A 143 13.08 2.00 16.42
C PHE A 143 11.83 1.57 15.64
N GLU A 144 11.45 0.30 15.74
CA GLU A 144 10.24 -0.25 15.11
C GLU A 144 8.98 0.48 15.62
N SER A 145 8.91 0.79 16.91
CA SER A 145 7.81 1.60 17.49
C SER A 145 7.67 2.98 16.84
N ILE A 146 8.79 3.62 16.47
CA ILE A 146 8.75 4.89 15.72
C ILE A 146 8.22 4.67 14.31
N LEU A 147 8.67 3.62 13.62
CA LEU A 147 8.21 3.30 12.28
C LEU A 147 6.72 2.97 12.28
N VAL A 148 6.25 2.14 13.22
CA VAL A 148 4.83 1.80 13.40
C VAL A 148 3.98 3.06 13.56
N LYS A 149 4.37 3.99 14.44
CA LYS A 149 3.63 5.25 14.64
C LYS A 149 3.57 6.09 13.35
N PHE A 150 4.67 6.17 12.62
CA PHE A 150 4.71 6.89 11.35
C PHE A 150 3.86 6.21 10.28
N LEU A 151 3.99 4.89 10.12
CA LEU A 151 3.30 4.10 9.11
C LEU A 151 1.80 4.06 9.37
N SER A 152 1.37 3.91 10.63
CA SER A 152 -0.05 3.93 11.02
C SER A 152 -0.71 5.23 10.56
N ASP A 153 -0.13 6.37 10.91
CA ASP A 153 -0.60 7.70 10.51
C ASP A 153 -0.49 7.92 8.98
N LEU A 154 0.53 7.38 8.32
CA LEU A 154 0.64 7.47 6.86
C LEU A 154 -0.47 6.67 6.15
N ILE A 155 -0.67 5.42 6.56
CA ILE A 155 -1.61 4.46 5.98
C ILE A 155 -3.04 4.96 6.18
N GLU A 156 -3.42 5.31 7.41
CA GLU A 156 -4.77 5.79 7.75
C GLU A 156 -5.17 7.02 6.92
N ASN A 157 -4.24 7.98 6.75
CA ASN A 157 -4.50 9.21 6.01
C ASN A 157 -4.46 9.06 4.48
N THR A 158 -4.05 7.89 3.97
CA THR A 158 -3.86 7.67 2.53
C THR A 158 -4.85 6.66 1.97
N ILE A 159 -5.14 5.58 2.70
CA ILE A 159 -6.00 4.49 2.24
C ILE A 159 -7.42 4.97 1.96
N ARG A 160 -8.01 5.75 2.86
CA ARG A 160 -9.41 6.17 2.71
C ARG A 160 -9.64 7.04 1.47
N PRO A 161 -8.82 8.09 1.19
CA PRO A 161 -8.88 8.83 -0.07
C PRO A 161 -8.72 7.94 -1.31
N ILE A 162 -7.74 7.02 -1.31
CA ILE A 162 -7.50 6.11 -2.43
C ILE A 162 -8.69 5.15 -2.63
N SER A 163 -9.19 4.53 -1.57
CA SER A 163 -10.32 3.59 -1.60
C SER A 163 -11.58 4.24 -2.16
N THR A 164 -11.81 5.51 -1.81
CA THR A 164 -12.91 6.30 -2.36
C THR A 164 -12.69 6.55 -3.85
N GLY A 165 -11.49 7.02 -4.21
CA GLY A 165 -11.13 7.31 -5.60
C GLY A 165 -11.12 6.09 -6.53
N LEU A 166 -10.80 4.90 -6.02
CA LEU A 166 -10.80 3.64 -6.79
C LEU A 166 -12.18 3.30 -7.37
N LYS A 167 -13.26 3.77 -6.73
CA LYS A 167 -14.63 3.60 -7.23
C LYS A 167 -14.95 4.54 -8.41
N GLU A 168 -14.15 5.60 -8.57
CA GLU A 168 -14.39 6.68 -9.52
C GLU A 168 -13.44 6.62 -10.72
N HIS A 169 -12.15 6.34 -10.49
CA HIS A 169 -11.13 6.44 -11.54
C HIS A 169 -9.97 5.43 -11.35
N SER A 170 -9.48 4.86 -12.45
CA SER A 170 -8.41 3.84 -12.42
C SER A 170 -7.04 4.37 -11.99
N VAL A 171 -6.80 5.68 -12.13
CA VAL A 171 -5.57 6.38 -11.69
C VAL A 171 -5.21 6.07 -10.22
N TYR A 172 -6.20 5.85 -9.36
CA TYR A 172 -5.97 5.50 -7.96
C TYR A 172 -5.38 4.10 -7.79
N GLN A 173 -5.54 3.20 -8.77
CA GLN A 173 -4.88 1.89 -8.77
C GLN A 173 -3.37 2.04 -8.92
N ASP A 174 -2.91 2.94 -9.79
CA ASP A 174 -1.48 3.20 -9.97
C ASP A 174 -0.88 3.90 -8.74
N VAL A 175 -1.58 4.88 -8.18
CA VAL A 175 -1.21 5.54 -6.90
C VAL A 175 -1.08 4.52 -5.78
N LEU A 176 -2.07 3.63 -5.64
CA LEU A 176 -2.05 2.56 -4.65
C LEU A 176 -0.92 1.56 -4.90
N SER A 177 -0.66 1.20 -6.16
CA SER A 177 0.43 0.29 -6.53
C SER A 177 1.79 0.84 -6.12
N MET A 178 2.06 2.11 -6.39
CA MET A 178 3.29 2.79 -5.95
C MET A 178 3.39 2.84 -4.42
N PHE A 179 2.28 3.12 -3.73
CA PHE A 179 2.26 3.16 -2.26
C PHE A 179 2.49 1.77 -1.65
N ASN A 180 1.83 0.73 -2.17
CA ASN A 180 2.03 -0.65 -1.74
C ASN A 180 3.45 -1.14 -2.00
N ALA A 181 4.06 -0.75 -3.13
CA ALA A 181 5.45 -1.08 -3.41
C ALA A 181 6.41 -0.46 -2.39
N TYR A 182 6.17 0.79 -1.99
CA TYR A 182 6.92 1.45 -0.93
C TYR A 182 6.76 0.72 0.42
N LEU A 183 5.52 0.42 0.82
CA LEU A 183 5.22 -0.31 2.05
C LEU A 183 5.89 -1.70 2.06
N ALA A 184 5.76 -2.45 0.98
CA ALA A 184 6.37 -3.78 0.84
C ALA A 184 7.90 -3.75 0.97
N LYS A 185 8.55 -2.69 0.46
CA LYS A 185 10.00 -2.50 0.57
C LYS A 185 10.45 -2.30 2.03
N LEU A 186 9.59 -1.73 2.87
CA LEU A 186 9.81 -1.63 4.32
C LEU A 186 9.50 -2.92 5.09
N GLY A 187 9.07 -3.99 4.40
CA GLY A 187 8.61 -5.21 5.06
C GLY A 187 7.19 -5.12 5.62
N VAL A 188 6.41 -4.13 5.19
CA VAL A 188 4.99 -4.05 5.56
C VAL A 188 4.19 -5.06 4.73
N TYR A 189 3.23 -5.72 5.37
CA TYR A 189 2.31 -6.63 4.71
C TYR A 189 0.90 -6.52 5.31
N THR A 190 -0.07 -7.16 4.65
CA THR A 190 -1.46 -7.23 5.14
C THR A 190 -1.85 -8.66 5.45
N SER A 191 -2.62 -8.88 6.52
CA SER A 191 -3.27 -10.17 6.76
C SER A 191 -4.68 -10.19 6.17
N ARG A 192 -5.04 -11.27 5.48
CA ARG A 192 -6.36 -11.41 4.86
C ARG A 192 -7.33 -12.07 5.81
N TYR A 193 -8.54 -11.52 5.85
CA TYR A 193 -9.71 -12.12 6.49
C TYR A 193 -10.77 -12.40 5.44
N GLU A 194 -11.68 -13.32 5.72
CA GLU A 194 -12.78 -13.67 4.84
C GLU A 194 -14.11 -13.29 5.48
N VAL A 195 -15.08 -12.88 4.65
CA VAL A 195 -16.47 -12.72 5.07
C VAL A 195 -17.00 -14.09 5.51
N GLY A 196 -17.67 -14.14 6.65
CA GLY A 196 -18.11 -15.38 7.28
C GLY A 196 -17.13 -15.97 8.29
N HIS A 197 -15.92 -15.40 8.43
CA HIS A 197 -15.01 -15.79 9.50
C HIS A 197 -15.60 -15.42 10.87
N LYS A 198 -15.55 -16.37 11.82
CA LYS A 198 -15.98 -16.16 13.20
C LYS A 198 -14.79 -15.74 14.05
N LEU A 199 -14.89 -14.57 14.67
CA LEU A 199 -13.78 -14.02 15.45
C LEU A 199 -13.46 -14.89 16.67
N THR A 200 -12.16 -15.07 16.89
CA THR A 200 -11.54 -15.67 18.07
C THR A 200 -10.88 -14.60 18.93
N ASP A 201 -10.46 -14.95 20.15
CA ASP A 201 -9.79 -14.01 21.06
C ASP A 201 -8.55 -13.33 20.43
N ASP A 202 -7.81 -14.05 19.60
CA ASP A 202 -6.61 -13.54 18.92
C ASP A 202 -6.95 -12.49 17.82
N ASP A 203 -8.12 -12.61 17.19
CA ASP A 203 -8.54 -11.73 16.09
C ASP A 203 -8.86 -10.31 16.56
N TRP A 204 -9.37 -10.16 17.80
CA TRP A 204 -9.75 -8.86 18.37
C TRP A 204 -8.58 -7.91 18.58
N HIS A 205 -7.36 -8.42 18.63
CA HIS A 205 -6.15 -7.59 18.70
C HIS A 205 -5.73 -7.03 17.34
N MET A 206 -6.29 -7.54 16.25
CA MET A 206 -5.92 -7.18 14.88
C MET A 206 -7.05 -6.46 14.13
N LEU A 207 -8.28 -6.56 14.62
CA LEU A 207 -9.47 -6.07 13.93
C LEU A 207 -10.24 -5.07 14.80
N SER A 208 -10.68 -4.00 14.14
CA SER A 208 -11.55 -2.98 14.71
C SER A 208 -12.98 -3.18 14.17
N PRO A 209 -13.95 -3.57 15.00
CA PRO A 209 -15.35 -3.60 14.60
C PRO A 209 -15.88 -2.18 14.37
N VAL A 210 -16.52 -1.98 13.23
CA VAL A 210 -17.15 -0.71 12.86
C VAL A 210 -18.66 -0.90 12.75
N ASP A 211 -19.41 -0.03 13.41
CA ASP A 211 -20.87 -0.05 13.37
C ASP A 211 -21.41 0.20 11.95
N SER A 212 -22.56 -0.43 11.69
CA SER A 212 -23.30 -0.32 10.44
C SER A 212 -24.79 -0.53 10.73
N ASP A 213 -25.66 0.29 10.15
CA ASP A 213 -27.12 0.15 10.35
C ASP A 213 -27.66 -1.14 9.70
N ASP A 214 -27.00 -1.60 8.65
CA ASP A 214 -27.27 -2.88 8.00
C ASP A 214 -26.33 -3.95 8.58
N CYS A 215 -26.53 -4.39 9.81
CA CYS A 215 -25.81 -5.55 10.36
C CYS A 215 -26.60 -6.41 11.35
N GLU A 216 -27.90 -6.14 11.52
CA GLU A 216 -28.74 -6.91 12.45
C GLU A 216 -29.17 -8.26 11.87
N THR A 217 -29.29 -9.27 12.73
CA THR A 217 -29.77 -10.61 12.39
C THR A 217 -30.41 -11.28 13.60
N SER A 218 -31.40 -12.15 13.37
CA SER A 218 -32.00 -13.00 14.40
C SER A 218 -31.30 -14.36 14.56
N ASP A 219 -30.30 -14.66 13.72
CA ASP A 219 -29.53 -15.90 13.78
C ASP A 219 -28.38 -15.78 14.79
N GLU A 220 -28.54 -16.40 15.96
CA GLU A 220 -27.53 -16.41 17.03
C GLU A 220 -26.19 -17.00 16.59
N SER A 221 -26.16 -17.88 15.58
CA SER A 221 -24.92 -18.50 15.11
C SER A 221 -23.95 -17.49 14.48
N LEU A 222 -24.48 -16.39 13.96
CA LEU A 222 -23.75 -15.31 13.32
C LEU A 222 -23.13 -14.31 14.30
N LYS A 223 -23.33 -14.49 15.62
CA LYS A 223 -22.65 -13.65 16.61
C LYS A 223 -21.13 -13.69 16.41
N ASP A 224 -20.52 -12.50 16.38
CA ASP A 224 -19.09 -12.27 16.19
C ASP A 224 -18.55 -12.77 14.84
N VAL A 225 -19.43 -12.95 13.83
CA VAL A 225 -19.05 -13.32 12.47
C VAL A 225 -18.89 -12.09 11.59
N ILE A 226 -17.82 -12.04 10.79
CA ILE A 226 -17.56 -10.96 9.83
C ILE A 226 -18.63 -10.95 8.74
N LYS A 227 -19.43 -9.88 8.71
CA LYS A 227 -20.39 -9.58 7.63
C LYS A 227 -19.69 -8.94 6.43
N ASN A 228 -18.76 -8.02 6.69
CA ASN A 228 -18.06 -7.28 5.64
C ASN A 228 -16.70 -6.80 6.13
N ILE A 229 -15.76 -6.62 5.21
CA ILE A 229 -14.41 -6.13 5.47
C ILE A 229 -14.27 -4.77 4.79
N ARG A 230 -13.83 -3.75 5.54
CA ARG A 230 -13.57 -2.41 5.01
C ARG A 230 -12.10 -2.17 4.74
N SER A 231 -11.22 -2.74 5.56
CA SER A 231 -9.77 -2.72 5.36
C SER A 231 -9.13 -3.97 5.97
N TYR A 232 -8.00 -4.40 5.40
CA TYR A 232 -7.17 -5.43 6.01
C TYR A 232 -6.24 -4.80 7.05
N PRO A 233 -5.90 -5.53 8.13
CA PRO A 233 -4.87 -5.09 9.05
C PRO A 233 -3.48 -5.08 8.40
N TYR A 234 -2.67 -4.10 8.80
CA TYR A 234 -1.30 -3.90 8.34
C TYR A 234 -0.30 -4.27 9.42
N PHE A 235 0.76 -4.98 9.03
CA PHE A 235 1.82 -5.45 9.92
C PHE A 235 3.19 -5.11 9.34
N ILE A 236 4.20 -5.06 10.21
CA ILE A 236 5.62 -4.97 9.84
C ILE A 236 6.43 -6.05 10.57
N GLY A 237 7.51 -6.51 9.92
CA GLY A 237 8.45 -7.44 10.53
C GLY A 237 7.80 -8.75 10.95
N ASP A 238 8.10 -9.20 12.18
CA ASP A 238 7.72 -10.52 12.69
C ASP A 238 6.30 -10.56 13.29
N ASN A 239 5.36 -9.75 12.75
CA ASN A 239 3.95 -9.62 13.16
C ASN A 239 3.63 -8.43 14.11
N THR A 240 4.39 -7.34 14.02
CA THR A 240 4.06 -6.10 14.74
C THR A 240 2.92 -5.37 14.03
N LEU A 241 1.79 -5.20 14.71
CA LEU A 241 0.62 -4.49 14.17
C LEU A 241 0.93 -3.00 13.95
N ILE A 242 0.62 -2.50 12.76
CA ILE A 242 0.71 -1.09 12.39
C ILE A 242 -0.66 -0.41 12.49
N LEU A 243 -1.68 -1.06 11.91
CA LEU A 243 -3.03 -0.55 11.82
C LEU A 243 -4.00 -1.72 11.81
N GLU A 244 -5.04 -1.65 12.66
CA GLU A 244 -6.12 -2.63 12.70
C GLU A 244 -6.90 -2.66 11.38
N GLY A 245 -7.48 -3.82 11.08
CA GLY A 245 -8.41 -3.96 9.95
C GLY A 245 -9.82 -3.63 10.38
N ASP A 246 -10.52 -2.82 9.59
CA ASP A 246 -11.91 -2.45 9.87
C ASP A 246 -12.85 -3.54 9.35
N VAL A 247 -13.70 -4.07 10.22
CA VAL A 247 -14.69 -5.10 9.88
C VAL A 247 -16.07 -4.71 10.38
N ILE A 248 -17.12 -5.13 9.67
CA ILE A 248 -18.50 -5.07 10.16
C ILE A 248 -18.87 -6.48 10.60
N LEU A 249 -19.29 -6.63 11.84
CA LEU A 249 -19.77 -7.91 12.38
C LEU A 249 -21.30 -7.96 12.32
N TRP A 250 -21.86 -9.17 12.25
CA TRP A 250 -23.28 -9.36 12.49
C TRP A 250 -23.64 -9.06 13.95
N ARG A 251 -24.71 -8.30 14.15
CA ARG A 251 -25.29 -7.96 15.45
C ARG A 251 -26.54 -8.79 15.66
N VAL A 252 -26.54 -9.62 16.70
CA VAL A 252 -27.71 -10.44 17.03
C VAL A 252 -28.69 -9.59 17.85
N SER A 253 -29.94 -9.50 17.39
CA SER A 253 -31.04 -8.77 18.03
C SER A 253 -32.16 -9.67 18.53
#